data_AF-A0A528WU86-F1
#
_entry.id   AF-A0A528WU86-F1
#
_cell.length_a   1.000
_cell.length_b   1.000
_cell.length_c   1.000
_cell.angle_alpha   90.00
_cell.angle_beta   90.00
_cell.angle_gamma   90.00
#
_symmetry.space_group_name_H-M   'P 1'
#
loop_
_entity.id
_entity.type
_entity.pdbx_description
1 polymer ?
#
loop_
_entity_poly.entity_id
_entity_poly.type
_entity_poly.pdbx_seq_one_letter_code
_entity_poly.pdbx_strand_id
1 'polypeptide(L)'
;MNRTGEPTVEELMAHIAALQAQNRQLTEHVFKLEEELALARLHRFAPRSEKHVDRIFNEAEQAADEDDADSEDSDVVDLPDTGLPSVESTTGKKRGRRPLPETLPRERVEYDLPDDQKACPCCRGQMHRMGETVTEQLHIEVKAKVLQNVRFKYACRHCDRTGINTPVVTAPMPTQPLPGSIAT
;
A
#
# COMPACT_ATOMS: atom_id res chain seq x y z
N MET A 1 45.75 -67.79 -21.21
CA MET A 1 45.89 -66.83 -22.34
C MET A 1 44.92 -65.70 -22.06
N ASN A 2 45.35 -64.67 -21.32
CA ASN A 2 44.48 -63.56 -20.95
C ASN A 2 44.45 -62.56 -22.10
N ARG A 3 43.24 -62.22 -22.56
CA ARG A 3 42.98 -61.39 -23.74
C ARG A 3 43.56 -59.99 -23.54
N THR A 4 44.45 -59.58 -24.43
CA THR A 4 45.22 -58.32 -24.40
C THR A 4 44.40 -57.10 -24.82
N GLY A 5 43.23 -56.89 -24.21
CA GLY A 5 42.38 -55.74 -24.55
C GLY A 5 41.26 -55.43 -23.56
N GLU A 6 41.11 -56.18 -22.48
CA GLU A 6 40.15 -55.82 -21.42
C GLU A 6 40.87 -54.92 -20.40
N PRO A 7 40.37 -53.68 -20.17
CA PRO A 7 40.97 -52.78 -19.20
C PRO A 7 40.96 -53.45 -17.83
N THR A 8 42.06 -53.28 -17.11
CA THR A 8 42.21 -53.84 -15.77
C THR A 8 41.17 -53.23 -14.83
N VAL A 9 40.78 -53.98 -13.79
CA VAL A 9 39.78 -53.51 -12.81
C VAL A 9 40.23 -52.19 -12.16
N GLU A 10 41.53 -52.00 -11.96
CA GLU A 10 42.12 -50.77 -11.45
C GLU A 10 41.94 -49.57 -12.40
N GLU A 11 42.17 -49.76 -13.70
CA GLU A 11 41.94 -48.74 -14.73
C GLU A 11 40.46 -48.34 -14.81
N LEU A 12 39.55 -49.31 -14.71
CA LEU A 12 38.11 -49.06 -14.68
C LEU A 12 37.69 -48.29 -13.42
N MET A 13 38.22 -48.64 -12.25
CA MET A 13 37.95 -47.91 -11.00
C MET A 13 38.50 -46.47 -11.06
N ALA A 14 39.70 -46.27 -11.60
CA ALA A 14 40.28 -44.94 -11.80
C ALA A 14 39.42 -44.10 -12.76
N HIS A 15 38.92 -44.70 -13.85
CA HIS A 15 38.04 -44.03 -14.80
C HIS A 15 36.69 -43.65 -14.18
N ILE A 16 36.09 -44.54 -13.37
CA ILE A 16 34.85 -44.26 -12.64
C ILE A 16 35.06 -43.12 -11.65
N ALA A 17 36.17 -43.10 -10.91
CA ALA A 17 36.49 -42.02 -9.97
C ALA A 17 36.66 -40.68 -10.69
N ALA A 18 37.31 -40.67 -11.86
CA ALA A 18 37.46 -39.48 -12.69
C ALA A 18 36.11 -38.96 -13.21
N LEU A 19 35.25 -39.85 -13.71
CA LEU A 19 33.90 -39.51 -14.16
C LEU A 19 33.01 -39.01 -13.01
N GLN A 20 33.14 -39.58 -11.81
CA GLN A 20 32.43 -39.10 -10.63
C GLN A 20 32.93 -37.71 -10.19
N ALA A 21 34.23 -37.43 -10.28
CA ALA A 21 34.77 -36.11 -10.03
C ALA A 21 34.25 -35.06 -11.04
N GLN A 22 34.23 -35.41 -12.33
CA GLN A 22 33.67 -34.54 -13.37
C GLN A 22 32.17 -34.31 -13.18
N ASN A 23 31.39 -35.34 -12.86
CA ASN A 23 29.97 -35.18 -12.57
C ASN A 23 29.74 -34.23 -11.40
N ARG A 24 30.52 -34.35 -10.31
CA ARG A 24 30.42 -33.41 -9.17
C ARG A 24 30.69 -31.97 -9.58
N GLN A 25 31.74 -31.73 -10.36
CA GLN A 25 32.07 -30.39 -10.86
C GLN A 25 30.96 -29.82 -11.76
N LEU A 26 30.41 -30.65 -12.67
CA LEU A 26 29.32 -30.25 -13.53
C LEU A 26 28.04 -29.95 -12.74
N THR A 27 27.71 -30.77 -11.73
CA THR A 27 26.53 -30.52 -10.87
C THR A 27 26.66 -29.23 -10.06
N GLU A 28 27.84 -28.92 -9.53
CA GLU A 28 28.09 -27.65 -8.83
C GLU A 28 27.97 -26.45 -9.78
N HIS A 29 28.42 -26.61 -11.02
CA HIS A 29 28.32 -25.55 -12.03
C HIS A 29 26.88 -25.31 -12.47
N VAL A 30 26.10 -26.38 -12.67
CA VAL A 30 24.66 -26.28 -12.98
C VAL A 30 23.92 -25.58 -11.85
N PHE A 31 24.16 -25.97 -10.59
CA PHE A 31 23.52 -25.34 -9.43
C PHE A 31 23.79 -23.82 -9.39
N LYS A 32 25.05 -23.40 -9.58
CA LYS A 32 25.41 -21.97 -9.63
C LYS A 32 24.69 -21.22 -10.75
N LEU A 33 24.68 -21.79 -11.95
CA LEU A 33 24.01 -21.17 -13.10
C LEU A 33 22.50 -21.07 -12.90
N GLU A 34 21.87 -22.08 -12.29
CA GLU A 34 20.45 -22.07 -11.96
C GLU A 34 20.11 -20.96 -10.94
N GLU A 35 20.94 -20.78 -9.92
CA GLU A 35 20.80 -19.71 -8.92
C GLU A 35 20.96 -18.32 -9.56
N GLU A 36 21.99 -18.12 -10.38
CA GLU A 36 22.19 -16.88 -11.14
C GLU A 36 21.02 -16.56 -12.06
N LEU A 37 20.47 -17.58 -12.73
CA LEU A 37 19.33 -17.44 -13.62
C LEU A 37 18.05 -17.11 -12.84
N ALA A 38 17.83 -17.74 -11.69
CA ALA A 38 16.73 -17.42 -10.79
C ALA A 38 16.80 -15.97 -10.31
N LEU A 39 17.98 -15.50 -9.88
CA LEU A 39 18.22 -14.10 -9.50
C LEU A 39 17.98 -13.14 -10.65
N ALA A 40 18.50 -13.44 -11.84
CA ALA A 40 18.29 -12.60 -13.03
C ALA A 40 16.81 -12.52 -13.44
N ARG A 41 16.07 -13.63 -13.34
CA ARG A 41 14.62 -13.66 -13.56
C ARG A 41 13.88 -12.84 -12.52
N LEU A 42 14.27 -12.92 -11.25
CA LEU A 42 13.72 -12.10 -10.19
C LEU A 42 14.01 -10.62 -10.47
N HIS A 43 15.24 -10.22 -10.80
CA HIS A 43 15.53 -8.82 -11.13
C HIS A 43 14.76 -8.29 -12.36
N ARG A 44 14.49 -9.13 -13.36
CA ARG A 44 13.85 -8.72 -14.62
C ARG A 44 12.33 -8.78 -14.60
N PHE A 45 11.77 -9.76 -13.89
CA PHE A 45 10.34 -10.06 -13.87
C PHE A 45 9.70 -9.93 -12.48
N ALA A 46 10.48 -9.67 -11.42
CA ALA A 46 9.89 -9.31 -10.15
C ALA A 46 9.07 -8.02 -10.35
N PRO A 47 7.93 -7.92 -9.67
CA PRO A 47 7.21 -6.67 -9.61
C PRO A 47 8.18 -5.58 -9.16
N ARG A 48 8.25 -4.47 -9.90
CA ARG A 48 8.93 -3.26 -9.42
C ARG A 48 8.38 -2.97 -8.01
N SER A 49 9.27 -2.54 -7.12
CA SER A 49 9.19 -2.41 -5.65
C SER A 49 7.89 -1.94 -4.97
N GLU A 50 6.80 -1.69 -5.70
CA GLU A 50 5.46 -1.48 -5.16
C GLU A 50 4.75 -2.78 -4.74
N LYS A 51 5.21 -3.97 -5.17
CA LYS A 51 4.51 -5.24 -4.85
C LYS A 51 5.37 -6.37 -4.25
N HIS A 52 6.58 -6.09 -3.75
CA HIS A 52 7.42 -7.10 -3.07
C HIS A 52 7.74 -6.59 -1.66
N VAL A 53 6.91 -6.85 -0.65
CA VAL A 53 6.84 -8.08 0.18
C VAL A 53 8.13 -8.33 0.98
N ASP A 54 8.41 -7.45 1.93
CA ASP A 54 8.31 -7.89 3.32
C ASP A 54 6.85 -7.74 3.72
N ARG A 55 6.11 -8.85 3.74
CA ARG A 55 4.66 -8.98 4.04
C ARG A 55 4.33 -8.67 5.52
N ILE A 56 5.10 -7.78 6.13
CA ILE A 56 4.92 -7.38 7.54
C ILE A 56 3.74 -6.39 7.66
N PHE A 57 3.31 -5.77 6.56
CA PHE A 57 2.27 -4.73 6.55
C PHE A 57 1.07 -5.05 5.64
N ASN A 58 0.67 -6.32 5.49
CA ASN A 58 -0.48 -6.70 4.64
C ASN A 58 -1.80 -6.93 5.39
N GLU A 59 -1.89 -6.54 6.67
CA GLU A 59 -3.06 -6.77 7.51
C GLU A 59 -4.34 -6.13 6.95
N ALA A 60 -4.23 -4.98 6.26
CA ALA A 60 -5.37 -4.27 5.70
C ALA A 60 -5.94 -4.90 4.42
N GLU A 61 -5.10 -5.44 3.52
CA GLU A 61 -5.60 -6.21 2.37
C GLU A 61 -6.16 -7.55 2.82
N GLN A 62 -5.51 -8.19 3.80
CA GLN A 62 -5.94 -9.49 4.31
C GLN A 62 -7.31 -9.39 5.01
N ALA A 63 -7.56 -8.33 5.77
CA ALA A 63 -8.88 -8.04 6.34
C ALA A 63 -9.95 -7.78 5.26
N ALA A 64 -9.59 -7.17 4.13
CA ALA A 64 -10.51 -6.94 3.04
C ALA A 64 -10.87 -8.23 2.28
N ASP A 65 -9.90 -9.13 2.10
CA ASP A 65 -10.11 -10.44 1.46
C ASP A 65 -10.92 -11.40 2.37
N GLU A 66 -10.73 -11.34 3.69
CA GLU A 66 -11.50 -12.13 4.66
C GLU A 66 -13.00 -11.72 4.67
N ASP A 67 -13.30 -10.42 4.59
CA ASP A 67 -14.67 -9.91 4.48
C ASP A 67 -15.40 -10.38 3.18
N ASP A 68 -14.66 -10.59 2.08
CA ASP A 68 -15.21 -11.10 0.82
C ASP A 68 -15.39 -12.63 0.84
N ALA A 69 -14.50 -13.37 1.51
CA ALA A 69 -14.56 -14.83 1.59
C ALA A 69 -15.72 -15.36 2.46
N ASP A 70 -16.10 -14.65 3.53
CA ASP A 70 -17.26 -15.00 4.37
C ASP A 70 -18.62 -14.83 3.66
N SER A 71 -18.64 -14.29 2.42
CA SER A 71 -19.86 -14.12 1.62
C SER A 71 -20.06 -15.19 0.54
N GLU A 72 -19.10 -16.11 0.32
CA GLU A 72 -19.09 -17.03 -0.83
C GLU A 72 -19.48 -18.49 -0.50
N ASP A 73 -20.08 -18.78 0.66
CA ASP A 73 -20.55 -20.16 0.99
C ASP A 73 -22.02 -20.22 1.43
N SER A 74 -22.91 -19.65 0.62
CA SER A 74 -24.35 -19.93 0.73
C SER A 74 -24.84 -20.63 -0.55
N ASP A 75 -24.39 -21.85 -0.75
CA ASP A 75 -25.10 -22.81 -1.59
C ASP A 75 -26.49 -23.03 -0.97
N VAL A 76 -27.50 -22.46 -1.64
CA VAL A 76 -28.92 -22.54 -1.26
C VAL A 76 -29.38 -23.98 -1.41
N VAL A 77 -29.39 -24.71 -0.30
CA VAL A 77 -30.16 -25.96 -0.16
C VAL A 77 -31.63 -25.61 0.09
N ASP A 78 -32.51 -25.96 -0.85
CA ASP A 78 -33.96 -25.83 -0.69
C ASP A 78 -34.45 -26.71 0.48
N LEU A 79 -34.57 -26.11 1.67
CA LEU A 79 -35.23 -26.71 2.83
C LEU A 79 -36.74 -26.49 2.74
N PRO A 80 -37.57 -27.48 3.10
CA PRO A 80 -39.03 -27.35 3.04
C PRO A 80 -39.55 -26.29 4.02
N ASP A 81 -40.58 -25.57 3.59
CA ASP A 81 -41.23 -24.46 4.29
C ASP A 81 -41.64 -24.83 5.73
N THR A 82 -40.98 -24.21 6.71
CA THR A 82 -41.20 -24.46 8.15
C THR A 82 -42.15 -23.45 8.80
N GLY A 83 -42.83 -22.59 8.04
CA GLY A 83 -43.86 -21.69 8.58
C GLY A 83 -43.33 -20.65 9.59
N LEU A 84 -42.03 -20.38 9.59
CA LEU A 84 -41.42 -19.29 10.36
C LEU A 84 -41.50 -17.97 9.57
N PRO A 85 -41.61 -16.80 10.26
CA PRO A 85 -41.71 -15.51 9.58
C PRO A 85 -40.46 -15.26 8.74
N SER A 86 -40.68 -14.94 7.46
CA SER A 86 -39.65 -14.63 6.48
C SER A 86 -38.77 -13.49 6.97
N VAL A 87 -37.48 -13.78 7.18
CA VAL A 87 -36.47 -12.77 7.47
C VAL A 87 -36.28 -11.96 6.20
N GLU A 88 -36.44 -10.63 6.30
CA GLU A 88 -36.31 -9.71 5.18
C GLU A 88 -34.99 -9.95 4.45
N SER A 89 -35.10 -10.44 3.21
CA SER A 89 -33.95 -10.64 2.33
C SER A 89 -33.22 -9.32 2.17
N THR A 90 -31.96 -9.28 2.62
CA THR A 90 -31.09 -8.14 2.41
C THR A 90 -30.88 -8.00 0.91
N THR A 91 -31.59 -7.05 0.30
CA THR A 91 -31.48 -6.75 -1.13
C THR A 91 -30.01 -6.59 -1.51
N GLY A 92 -29.56 -7.41 -2.47
CA GLY A 92 -28.16 -7.49 -2.87
C GLY A 92 -27.57 -6.10 -3.13
N LYS A 93 -26.40 -5.83 -2.52
CA LYS A 93 -25.68 -4.56 -2.66
C LYS A 93 -25.48 -4.27 -4.15
N LYS A 94 -26.18 -3.25 -4.65
CA LYS A 94 -26.07 -2.79 -6.04
C LYS A 94 -24.60 -2.46 -6.33
N ARG A 95 -24.00 -3.16 -7.30
CA ARG A 95 -22.64 -2.89 -7.81
C ARG A 95 -22.66 -1.53 -8.50
N GLY A 96 -22.31 -0.48 -7.76
CA GLY A 96 -22.30 0.90 -8.22
C GLY A 96 -21.43 1.77 -7.33
N ARG A 97 -21.07 2.97 -7.80
CA ARG A 97 -20.25 3.92 -7.04
C ARG A 97 -21.01 4.31 -5.77
N ARG A 98 -20.42 4.05 -4.60
CA ARG A 98 -21.02 4.45 -3.32
C ARG A 98 -21.11 5.99 -3.27
N PRO A 99 -22.21 6.56 -2.75
CA PRO A 99 -22.33 7.99 -2.58
C PRO A 99 -21.28 8.52 -1.62
N LEU A 100 -20.95 9.82 -1.72
CA LEU A 100 -20.03 10.44 -0.76
C LEU A 100 -20.69 10.46 0.64
N PRO A 101 -19.90 10.32 1.72
CA PRO A 101 -20.41 10.30 3.09
C PRO A 101 -21.28 11.52 3.40
N GLU A 102 -22.43 11.31 4.06
CA GLU A 102 -23.36 12.38 4.41
C GLU A 102 -22.81 13.34 5.47
N THR A 103 -21.83 12.89 6.26
CA THR A 103 -21.19 13.67 7.32
C THR A 103 -20.33 14.81 6.81
N LEU A 104 -19.93 14.79 5.54
CA LEU A 104 -19.11 15.83 4.95
C LEU A 104 -19.98 17.05 4.55
N PRO A 105 -19.51 18.27 4.83
CA PRO A 105 -20.24 19.48 4.45
C PRO A 105 -20.31 19.58 2.91
N ARG A 106 -21.51 19.79 2.39
CA ARG A 106 -21.75 20.01 0.96
C ARG A 106 -21.77 21.50 0.66
N GLU A 107 -20.89 21.94 -0.22
CA GLU A 107 -20.90 23.29 -0.79
C GLU A 107 -21.48 23.24 -2.21
N ARG A 108 -22.50 24.06 -2.49
CA ARG A 108 -23.14 24.12 -3.82
C ARG A 108 -22.54 25.27 -4.63
N VAL A 109 -21.76 24.92 -5.64
CA VAL A 109 -21.22 25.87 -6.62
C VAL A 109 -22.13 25.91 -7.83
N GLU A 110 -22.74 27.06 -8.11
CA GLU A 110 -23.60 27.27 -9.27
C GLU A 110 -22.79 27.78 -10.47
N TYR A 111 -22.94 27.12 -11.62
CA TYR A 111 -22.43 27.60 -12.90
C TYR A 111 -23.61 28.01 -13.77
N ASP A 112 -23.74 29.31 -14.05
CA ASP A 112 -24.77 29.84 -14.96
C ASP A 112 -24.14 30.28 -16.29
N LEU A 113 -24.94 30.30 -17.34
CA LEU A 113 -24.53 30.91 -18.60
C LEU A 113 -24.38 32.43 -18.41
N PRO A 114 -23.42 33.08 -19.06
CA PRO A 114 -23.37 34.53 -19.12
C PRO A 114 -24.50 35.07 -20.01
N ASP A 115 -24.92 36.32 -19.79
CA ASP A 115 -26.14 36.87 -20.39
C ASP A 115 -26.10 36.98 -21.93
N ASP A 116 -24.90 37.12 -22.50
CA ASP A 116 -24.64 37.09 -23.94
C ASP A 116 -24.92 35.72 -24.58
N GLN A 117 -24.89 34.65 -23.79
CA GLN A 117 -25.13 33.28 -24.24
C GLN A 117 -26.55 32.79 -23.95
N LYS A 118 -27.40 33.58 -23.28
CA LYS A 118 -28.80 33.23 -22.95
C LYS A 118 -29.78 33.44 -24.12
N ALA A 119 -29.32 33.35 -25.36
CA ALA A 119 -30.15 33.45 -26.56
C ALA A 119 -30.25 32.09 -27.26
N CYS A 120 -31.47 31.65 -27.66
CA CYS A 120 -31.61 30.38 -28.37
C CYS A 120 -30.80 30.43 -29.67
N PRO A 121 -29.96 29.42 -29.97
CA PRO A 121 -29.28 29.33 -31.26
C PRO A 121 -30.26 29.20 -32.44
N CYS A 122 -31.49 28.77 -32.17
CA CYS A 122 -32.56 28.53 -33.14
C CYS A 122 -33.36 29.78 -33.52
N CYS A 123 -33.86 30.51 -32.52
CA CYS A 123 -34.86 31.56 -32.68
C CYS A 123 -34.46 32.87 -31.99
N ARG A 124 -33.27 32.93 -31.36
CA ARG A 124 -32.73 34.07 -30.59
C ARG A 124 -33.62 34.54 -29.44
N GLY A 125 -34.62 33.75 -29.04
CA GLY A 125 -35.42 34.02 -27.85
C GLY A 125 -34.59 33.86 -26.57
N GLN A 126 -35.00 34.53 -25.50
CA GLN A 126 -34.33 34.46 -24.20
C GLN A 126 -34.50 33.06 -23.57
N MET A 127 -33.40 32.44 -23.20
CA MET A 127 -33.37 31.14 -22.52
C MET A 127 -33.65 31.32 -21.04
N HIS A 128 -34.46 30.43 -20.46
CA HIS A 128 -34.75 30.39 -19.03
C HIS A 128 -34.19 29.09 -18.43
N ARG A 129 -33.93 29.10 -17.12
CA ARG A 129 -33.44 27.91 -16.39
C ARG A 129 -34.57 26.88 -16.31
N MET A 130 -34.37 25.68 -16.84
CA MET A 130 -35.38 24.61 -16.85
C MET A 130 -35.08 23.46 -15.88
N GLY A 131 -33.81 23.25 -15.50
CA GLY A 131 -33.39 22.17 -14.62
C GLY A 131 -31.91 22.24 -14.29
N GLU A 132 -31.48 21.42 -13.33
CA GLU A 132 -30.08 21.31 -12.92
C GLU A 132 -29.59 19.86 -13.03
N THR A 133 -28.30 19.70 -13.33
CA THR A 133 -27.61 18.41 -13.24
C THR A 133 -26.64 18.50 -12.07
N VAL A 134 -26.82 17.66 -11.05
CA VAL A 134 -26.02 17.68 -9.83
C VAL A 134 -24.92 16.62 -9.91
N THR A 135 -23.67 17.03 -9.73
CA THR A 135 -22.51 16.14 -9.61
C THR A 135 -21.78 16.42 -8.31
N GLU A 136 -21.48 15.39 -7.52
CA GLU A 136 -20.72 15.54 -6.28
C GLU A 136 -19.22 15.30 -6.51
N GLN A 137 -18.37 16.21 -6.01
CA GLN A 137 -16.92 16.11 -6.02
C GLN A 137 -16.37 16.28 -4.61
N LEU A 138 -15.47 15.39 -4.19
CA LEU A 138 -14.79 15.50 -2.90
C LEU A 138 -13.59 16.45 -3.02
N HIS A 139 -13.64 17.58 -2.32
CA HIS A 139 -12.52 18.51 -2.20
C HIS A 139 -11.84 18.35 -0.83
N ILE A 140 -10.53 18.13 -0.80
CA ILE A 140 -9.75 17.94 0.44
C ILE A 140 -8.74 19.08 0.56
N GLU A 141 -8.94 19.98 1.54
CA GLU A 141 -7.98 21.06 1.84
C GLU A 141 -6.88 20.56 2.79
N VAL A 142 -5.66 20.36 2.28
CA VAL A 142 -4.49 20.09 3.13
C VAL A 142 -3.84 21.43 3.52
N LYS A 143 -3.98 21.84 4.79
CA LYS A 143 -3.38 23.09 5.29
C LYS A 143 -2.01 22.82 5.91
N ALA A 144 -0.96 23.39 5.32
CA ALA A 144 0.38 23.39 5.90
C ALA A 144 0.48 24.47 7.00
N LYS A 145 1.08 24.12 8.15
CA LYS A 145 1.37 25.06 9.23
C LYS A 145 2.78 24.85 9.76
N VAL A 146 3.44 25.94 10.15
CA VAL A 146 4.74 25.90 10.82
C VAL A 146 4.52 25.86 12.33
N LEU A 147 5.06 24.85 13.00
CA LEU A 147 5.04 24.76 14.46
C LEU A 147 6.34 25.36 15.02
N GLN A 148 6.25 26.55 15.61
CA GLN A 148 7.38 27.17 16.29
C GLN A 148 7.44 26.70 17.74
N ASN A 149 8.36 25.77 18.03
CA ASN A 149 8.55 25.26 19.39
C ASN A 149 9.52 26.16 20.16
N VAL A 150 8.99 26.95 21.11
CA VAL A 150 9.79 27.86 21.96
C VAL A 150 10.09 27.21 23.30
N ARG A 151 11.38 27.19 23.70
CA ARG A 151 11.82 26.70 25.02
C ARG A 151 12.25 27.87 25.89
N PHE A 152 11.54 28.10 26.97
CA PHE A 152 11.88 29.15 27.93
C PHE A 152 13.05 28.73 28.83
N LYS A 153 13.88 29.71 29.18
CA LYS A 153 14.99 29.57 30.12
C LYS A 153 14.64 30.30 31.41
N TYR A 154 14.91 29.68 32.54
CA TYR A 154 14.65 30.21 33.87
C TYR A 154 15.97 30.35 34.63
N ALA A 155 16.12 31.45 35.36
CA ALA A 155 17.24 31.70 36.23
C ALA A 155 16.74 32.21 37.59
N CYS A 156 17.45 31.87 38.67
CA CYS A 156 17.10 32.31 40.01
C CYS A 156 17.59 33.75 40.25
N ARG A 157 16.66 34.69 40.44
CA ARG A 157 16.98 36.11 40.74
C ARG A 157 17.75 36.32 42.04
N HIS A 158 17.64 35.41 42.99
CA HIS A 158 18.37 35.50 44.26
C HIS A 158 19.85 35.16 44.05
N CYS A 159 20.14 34.01 43.43
CA CYS A 159 21.52 33.60 43.11
C CYS A 159 22.24 34.57 42.16
N ASP A 160 21.48 35.24 41.29
CA ASP A 160 21.99 36.28 40.38
C ASP A 160 22.51 37.52 41.10
N ARG A 161 21.96 37.81 42.28
CA ARG A 161 22.36 38.97 43.09
C ARG A 161 23.41 38.64 44.15
N THR A 162 23.49 37.38 44.59
CA THR A 162 24.27 37.00 45.79
C THR A 162 25.45 36.05 45.52
N GLY A 163 25.62 35.52 44.31
CA GLY A 163 26.58 34.44 44.04
C GLY A 163 27.46 34.60 42.80
N ILE A 164 28.50 33.76 42.73
CA ILE A 164 29.48 33.68 41.61
C ILE A 164 28.88 32.92 40.40
N ASN A 165 27.83 32.11 40.60
CA ASN A 165 27.21 31.30 39.54
C ASN A 165 25.68 31.23 39.67
N THR A 166 24.98 31.45 38.56
CA THR A 166 23.51 31.39 38.45
C THR A 166 23.08 30.16 37.67
N PRO A 167 22.32 29.22 38.27
CA PRO A 167 21.79 28.09 37.54
C PRO A 167 20.74 28.56 36.52
N VAL A 168 20.98 28.26 35.25
CA VAL A 168 20.02 28.50 34.16
C VAL A 168 19.42 27.16 33.73
N VAL A 169 18.12 27.00 33.90
CA VAL A 169 17.39 25.79 33.54
C VAL A 169 16.52 26.07 32.33
N THR A 170 16.66 25.25 31.28
CA THR A 170 15.82 25.34 30.08
C THR A 170 14.68 24.33 30.19
N ALA A 171 13.45 24.75 29.90
CA ALA A 171 12.29 23.86 29.90
C ALA A 171 12.54 22.64 28.98
N PRO A 172 12.28 21.41 29.45
CA PRO A 172 12.46 20.21 28.63
C PRO A 172 11.44 20.21 27.49
N MET A 173 11.84 19.67 26.34
CA MET A 173 10.98 19.51 25.17
C MET A 173 10.84 18.01 24.92
N PRO A 174 9.64 17.51 24.55
CA PRO A 174 9.47 16.11 24.19
C PRO A 174 10.39 15.72 23.03
N THR A 175 10.81 14.46 23.02
CA THR A 175 11.64 13.90 21.95
C THR A 175 10.91 13.99 20.63
N GLN A 176 11.51 14.69 19.65
CA GLN A 176 10.94 14.76 18.32
C GLN A 176 11.19 13.44 17.58
N PRO A 177 10.24 12.97 16.74
CA PRO A 177 10.40 11.74 15.95
C PRO A 177 11.64 11.78 15.04
N LEU A 178 11.97 12.96 14.50
CA LEU A 178 13.13 13.19 13.66
C LEU A 178 13.95 14.34 14.26
N PRO A 179 14.89 14.06 15.18
CA PRO A 179 15.72 15.10 15.78
C PRO A 179 16.66 15.71 14.73
N GLY A 180 16.68 17.05 14.62
CA GLY A 180 17.57 17.76 13.70
C GLY A 180 17.06 17.88 12.26
N SER A 181 15.77 17.61 11.99
CA SER A 181 15.18 17.89 10.68
C SER A 181 15.27 19.39 10.39
N ILE A 182 16.03 19.73 9.34
CA ILE A 182 16.17 21.10 8.85
C ILE A 182 14.87 21.46 8.12
N ALA A 183 14.10 22.38 8.71
CA ALA A 183 13.22 23.27 7.98
C ALA A 183 13.91 24.64 7.98
N THR A 184 14.94 24.79 7.15
CA THR A 184 15.54 26.10 6.82
C THR A 184 15.15 26.45 5.40
#